data_AF-A0A1I3HJ88-F1
#
_entry.id   AF-A0A1I3HJ88-F1
#
_cell.length_a   1.000
_cell.length_b   1.000
_cell.length_c   1.000
_cell.angle_alpha   90.00
_cell.angle_beta   90.00
_cell.angle_gamma   90.00
#
_symmetry.space_group_name_H-M   'P 1'
#
loop_
_entity.id
_entity.type
_entity.pdbx_description
1 polymer ?
#
loop_
_entity_poly.entity_id
_entity_poly.type
_entity_poly.pdbx_seq_one_letter_code
_entity_poly.pdbx_strand_id
1 'polypeptide(L)'
;MDVGTVMIREERMVSLKKQESKQGVIAYFCMEYGLESSFKIYSGGLGILAGDHLKACKDTGLPVVGIGIKWEQGYVEQYLDKEGTVTDCYRNINFSHLEDTGIIVEVVIREEKVPVKVWKTEAYGNAPLLLLDTNISGSPHHGITKNLYGGNSEDRVAQEMVLGAGGIKALRAMGYSVNTYHFNEGHAAIAGLELISEKMSKGLSFHNAWEETKKEIVFTTHTPVEAGNETHPISRFLYMNANQGLTIEQLIEIGGAPFNMTVAGLRLSRKVNTVAELHLETTKKMWKSVTGKAPMINITNGVHLKTWMDDGFLEQKLEKEKCLEIHQKNKRNLIKLIEERTGAVFQPEKLTIGFARRMTPYKRSDLIFSDRAKIDQLLKQEKIQLVFSGKAHPMDNAGKEKMGAIYEMQKKYPNAIVFLQNYDMEIGALITRGCDVWLNNPQRPKEACGTSGMKAAMNGVLNLSILDGWWPEACQHGVNGWAIGDAITPKREEQQDQKDAKALYEILEKEVIPLYYKNNEKWAAMMLKSIETTKEAFSAERMVNEYWNKMYKPKKGRGLV
;
A
#
# COMPACT_ATOMS: atom_id res chain seq x y z
N MET A 1 -6.20 6.28 -54.13
CA MET A 1 -6.27 6.49 -52.67
C MET A 1 -6.07 7.98 -52.45
N ASP A 2 -7.12 8.64 -51.99
CA ASP A 2 -7.34 10.07 -52.19
C ASP A 2 -6.59 10.91 -51.15
N VAL A 3 -5.76 11.84 -51.61
CA VAL A 3 -4.84 12.65 -50.80
C VAL A 3 -5.61 13.53 -49.80
N GLY A 4 -6.86 13.90 -50.13
CA GLY A 4 -7.75 14.64 -49.24
C GLY A 4 -8.23 13.86 -48.00
N THR A 5 -8.27 12.52 -48.05
CA THR A 5 -8.73 11.70 -46.91
C THR A 5 -7.64 11.51 -45.84
N VAL A 6 -6.37 11.61 -46.24
CA VAL A 6 -5.22 11.50 -45.32
C VAL A 6 -5.05 12.80 -44.51
N MET A 7 -5.13 13.97 -45.16
CA MET A 7 -5.00 15.26 -44.46
C MET A 7 -6.13 15.53 -43.45
N ILE A 8 -7.37 15.16 -43.77
CA ILE A 8 -8.51 15.32 -42.83
C ILE A 8 -8.38 14.39 -41.60
N ARG A 9 -7.73 13.22 -41.75
CA ARG A 9 -7.43 12.32 -40.62
C ARG A 9 -6.28 12.85 -39.75
N GLU A 10 -5.25 13.43 -40.35
CA GLU A 10 -4.15 14.05 -39.61
C GLU A 10 -4.60 15.32 -38.88
N GLU A 11 -5.40 16.18 -39.52
CA GLU A 11 -5.96 17.37 -38.86
C GLU A 11 -6.95 17.02 -37.75
N ARG A 12 -7.77 15.96 -37.90
CA ARG A 12 -8.60 15.43 -36.80
C ARG A 12 -7.77 14.83 -35.66
N MET A 13 -6.68 14.12 -35.95
CA MET A 13 -5.77 13.57 -34.94
C MET A 13 -5.01 14.67 -34.19
N VAL A 14 -4.57 15.72 -34.89
CA VAL A 14 -3.96 16.92 -34.30
C VAL A 14 -4.99 17.73 -33.50
N SER A 15 -6.24 17.81 -33.98
CA SER A 15 -7.37 18.44 -33.27
C SER A 15 -7.79 17.65 -32.02
N LEU A 16 -7.74 16.31 -32.04
CA LEU A 16 -8.00 15.47 -30.88
C LEU A 16 -6.86 15.57 -29.85
N LYS A 17 -5.60 15.58 -30.29
CA LYS A 17 -4.44 15.87 -29.42
C LYS A 17 -4.46 17.29 -28.84
N LYS A 18 -4.98 18.29 -29.57
CA LYS A 18 -5.20 19.66 -29.07
C LYS A 18 -6.46 19.82 -28.20
N GLN A 19 -7.44 18.92 -28.31
CA GLN A 19 -8.62 18.92 -27.42
C GLN A 19 -8.36 18.18 -26.10
N GLU A 20 -7.50 17.16 -26.09
CA GLU A 20 -7.01 16.53 -24.85
C GLU A 20 -6.18 17.51 -23.99
N SER A 21 -5.58 18.54 -24.61
CA SER A 21 -4.68 19.49 -23.92
C SER A 21 -5.39 20.55 -23.04
N LYS A 22 -6.70 20.43 -22.77
CA LYS A 22 -7.42 21.35 -21.86
C LYS A 22 -7.82 20.74 -20.53
N GLN A 23 -7.66 19.43 -20.34
CA GLN A 23 -7.99 18.76 -19.08
C GLN A 23 -6.71 18.53 -18.28
N GLY A 24 -6.46 19.38 -17.29
CA GLY A 24 -5.29 19.21 -16.42
C GLY A 24 -5.30 17.88 -15.66
N VAL A 25 -4.11 17.38 -15.35
CA VAL A 25 -3.87 16.05 -14.78
C VAL A 25 -3.95 16.05 -13.26
N ILE A 26 -4.08 14.86 -12.68
CA ILE A 26 -3.91 14.62 -11.24
C ILE A 26 -2.47 14.14 -11.01
N ALA A 27 -1.71 14.84 -10.18
CA ALA A 27 -0.38 14.41 -9.78
C ALA A 27 -0.48 13.61 -8.46
N TYR A 28 -0.22 12.31 -8.52
CA TYR A 28 -0.31 11.38 -7.40
C TYR A 28 1.07 11.17 -6.78
N PHE A 29 1.31 11.66 -5.58
CA PHE A 29 2.60 11.58 -4.89
C PHE A 29 2.60 10.41 -3.92
N CYS A 30 3.61 9.54 -4.03
CA CYS A 30 3.83 8.46 -3.08
C CYS A 30 5.32 8.14 -2.95
N MET A 31 5.73 7.72 -1.76
CA MET A 31 7.12 7.29 -1.48
C MET A 31 7.46 5.94 -2.12
N GLU A 32 6.44 5.12 -2.42
CA GLU A 32 6.61 3.75 -2.91
C GLU A 32 5.57 3.35 -3.96
N TYR A 33 5.96 2.44 -4.87
CA TYR A 33 5.08 1.88 -5.91
C TYR A 33 5.35 0.39 -6.15
N GLY A 34 4.36 -0.46 -5.88
CA GLY A 34 4.40 -1.90 -6.11
C GLY A 34 3.85 -2.25 -7.50
N LEU A 35 4.69 -2.14 -8.52
CA LEU A 35 4.29 -2.39 -9.92
C LEU A 35 4.58 -3.83 -10.37
N GLU A 36 5.75 -4.35 -10.02
CA GLU A 36 6.21 -5.69 -10.36
C GLU A 36 7.23 -6.21 -9.34
N SER A 37 7.37 -7.54 -9.21
CA SER A 37 8.23 -8.19 -8.22
C SER A 37 9.72 -7.85 -8.37
N SER A 38 10.21 -7.71 -9.61
CA SER A 38 11.60 -7.34 -9.92
C SER A 38 11.87 -5.84 -9.70
N PHE A 39 10.83 -5.01 -9.69
CA PHE A 39 10.92 -3.56 -9.56
C PHE A 39 10.60 -3.10 -8.13
N LYS A 40 11.52 -3.41 -7.20
CA LYS A 40 11.33 -3.34 -5.73
C LYS A 40 11.41 -1.92 -5.14
N ILE A 41 10.73 -0.94 -5.74
CA ILE A 41 10.61 0.42 -5.18
C ILE A 41 9.44 0.55 -4.18
N TYR A 42 9.16 -0.52 -3.42
CA TYR A 42 8.08 -0.61 -2.43
C TYR A 42 8.48 -1.47 -1.23
N SER A 43 7.81 -1.24 -0.10
CA SER A 43 8.02 -1.96 1.16
C SER A 43 6.78 -2.71 1.66
N GLY A 44 5.57 -2.28 1.31
CA GLY A 44 4.36 -2.82 1.92
C GLY A 44 3.06 -2.37 1.27
N GLY A 45 1.99 -2.38 2.06
CA GLY A 45 0.62 -2.20 1.57
C GLY A 45 0.35 -0.84 0.90
N LEU A 46 1.04 0.23 1.32
CA LEU A 46 0.89 1.56 0.73
C LEU A 46 1.38 1.58 -0.72
N GLY A 47 2.57 1.04 -0.98
CA GLY A 47 3.17 0.97 -2.32
C GLY A 47 2.42 0.01 -3.23
N ILE A 48 1.99 -1.12 -2.69
CA ILE A 48 1.14 -2.06 -3.43
C ILE A 48 -0.18 -1.41 -3.85
N LEU A 49 -0.81 -0.64 -2.97
CA LEU A 49 -2.00 0.14 -3.31
C LEU A 49 -1.70 1.22 -4.35
N ALA A 50 -0.58 1.94 -4.22
CA ALA A 50 -0.17 2.95 -5.19
C ALA A 50 0.03 2.35 -6.60
N GLY A 51 0.60 1.15 -6.67
CA GLY A 51 0.73 0.39 -7.92
C GLY A 51 -0.62 -0.01 -8.51
N ASP A 52 -1.51 -0.60 -7.68
CA ASP A 52 -2.87 -0.95 -8.09
C ASP A 52 -3.67 0.28 -8.54
N HIS A 53 -3.47 1.43 -7.88
CA HIS A 53 -4.09 2.71 -8.24
C HIS A 53 -3.63 3.18 -9.63
N LEU A 54 -2.33 3.20 -9.91
CA LEU A 54 -1.82 3.63 -11.22
C LEU A 54 -2.23 2.70 -12.36
N LYS A 55 -2.27 1.38 -12.11
CA LYS A 55 -2.75 0.40 -13.09
C LYS A 55 -4.25 0.58 -13.36
N ALA A 56 -5.06 0.72 -12.32
CA ALA A 56 -6.50 0.98 -12.48
C ALA A 56 -6.79 2.32 -13.17
N CYS A 57 -6.02 3.37 -12.89
CA CYS A 57 -6.13 4.65 -13.60
C CYS A 57 -5.80 4.51 -15.10
N LYS A 58 -4.79 3.69 -15.46
CA LYS A 58 -4.47 3.39 -16.86
C LYS A 58 -5.62 2.65 -17.54
N ASP A 59 -6.14 1.61 -16.88
CA ASP A 59 -7.24 0.79 -17.40
C ASP A 59 -8.53 1.59 -17.61
N THR A 60 -8.81 2.56 -16.73
CA THR A 60 -10.00 3.42 -16.78
C THR A 60 -9.82 4.72 -17.57
N GLY A 61 -8.61 4.99 -18.08
CA GLY A 61 -8.30 6.21 -18.82
C GLY A 61 -8.31 7.50 -17.99
N LEU A 62 -8.14 7.41 -16.66
CA LEU A 62 -8.09 8.59 -15.80
C LEU A 62 -6.77 9.37 -15.99
N PRO A 63 -6.80 10.71 -16.09
CA PRO A 63 -5.62 11.53 -16.39
C PRO A 63 -4.74 11.72 -15.14
N VAL A 64 -4.00 10.67 -14.77
CA VAL A 64 -3.13 10.64 -13.59
C VAL A 64 -1.66 10.52 -14.01
N VAL A 65 -0.78 11.23 -13.32
CA VAL A 65 0.68 11.04 -13.35
C VAL A 65 1.16 10.74 -11.93
N GLY A 66 1.82 9.60 -11.74
CA GLY A 66 2.46 9.23 -10.48
C GLY A 66 3.80 9.93 -10.30
N ILE A 67 4.14 10.29 -9.07
CA ILE A 67 5.39 10.90 -8.66
C ILE A 67 5.98 10.09 -7.51
N GLY A 68 7.22 9.66 -7.66
CA GLY A 68 7.94 8.85 -6.67
C GLY A 68 9.45 9.05 -6.76
N ILE A 69 10.18 8.19 -6.03
CA ILE A 69 11.64 8.19 -5.99
C ILE A 69 12.17 6.92 -6.65
N LYS A 70 13.24 7.07 -7.45
CA LYS A 70 14.01 5.95 -7.98
C LYS A 70 14.96 5.43 -6.91
N TRP A 71 14.49 4.49 -6.09
CA TRP A 71 15.28 3.90 -5.02
C TRP A 71 16.34 2.94 -5.55
N GLU A 72 17.64 3.28 -5.49
CA GLU A 72 18.72 2.45 -6.04
C GLU A 72 18.64 0.99 -5.58
N GLN A 73 18.41 0.79 -4.29
CA GLN A 73 18.37 -0.53 -3.65
C GLN A 73 16.97 -0.93 -3.17
N GLY A 74 15.96 -0.09 -3.43
CA GLY A 74 14.60 -0.34 -2.95
C GLY A 74 14.50 -0.40 -1.43
N TYR A 75 13.66 -1.31 -0.94
CA TYR A 75 13.60 -1.70 0.47
C TYR A 75 14.60 -2.82 0.81
N VAL A 76 14.44 -3.47 1.95
CA VAL A 76 15.32 -4.57 2.40
C VAL A 76 14.88 -5.93 1.83
N GLU A 77 15.87 -6.77 1.51
CA GLU A 77 15.69 -8.22 1.38
C GLU A 77 16.08 -8.90 2.68
N GLN A 78 15.28 -9.86 3.16
CA GLN A 78 15.52 -10.51 4.45
C GLN A 78 15.60 -12.01 4.32
N TYR A 79 16.65 -12.56 4.95
CA TYR A 79 16.94 -13.98 4.97
C TYR A 79 17.17 -14.45 6.41
N LEU A 80 16.78 -15.67 6.71
CA LEU A 80 16.98 -16.36 7.97
C LEU A 80 18.13 -17.36 7.80
N ASP A 81 19.08 -17.35 8.73
CA ASP A 81 20.12 -18.37 8.82
C ASP A 81 19.60 -19.68 9.45
N LYS A 82 20.50 -20.63 9.73
CA LYS A 82 20.13 -21.92 10.32
C LYS A 82 19.64 -21.77 11.75
N GLU A 83 20.01 -20.69 12.44
CA GLU A 83 19.67 -20.36 13.82
C GLU A 83 18.39 -19.52 13.92
N GLY A 84 17.86 -19.03 12.79
CA GLY A 84 16.67 -18.18 12.74
C GLY A 84 16.96 -16.70 12.93
N THR A 85 18.22 -16.28 12.80
CA THR A 85 18.63 -14.88 12.82
C THR A 85 18.33 -14.21 11.48
N VAL A 86 17.68 -13.05 11.52
CA VAL A 86 17.34 -12.28 10.31
C VAL A 86 18.52 -11.42 9.86
N THR A 87 18.96 -11.64 8.62
CA THR A 87 19.96 -10.81 7.94
C THR A 87 19.29 -9.89 6.92
N ASP A 88 19.61 -8.61 6.98
CA ASP A 88 19.18 -7.60 6.03
C ASP A 88 20.17 -7.51 4.87
N CYS A 89 19.68 -7.58 3.63
CA CYS A 89 20.46 -7.49 2.40
C CYS A 89 19.90 -6.39 1.51
N TYR A 90 20.79 -5.64 0.86
CA TYR A 90 20.43 -4.55 -0.05
C TYR A 90 21.08 -4.82 -1.41
N ARG A 91 20.27 -4.81 -2.46
CA ARG A 91 20.70 -5.11 -3.82
C ARG A 91 20.25 -4.00 -4.76
N ASN A 92 21.15 -3.60 -5.65
CA ASN A 92 20.81 -2.61 -6.67
C ASN A 92 19.75 -3.17 -7.62
N ILE A 93 18.71 -2.38 -7.89
CA ILE A 93 17.61 -2.73 -8.78
C ILE A 93 18.04 -2.50 -10.23
N ASN A 94 17.57 -3.36 -11.13
CA ASN A 94 17.72 -3.16 -12.57
C ASN A 94 16.66 -2.16 -13.07
N PHE A 95 17.12 -1.06 -13.66
CA PHE A 95 16.28 0.05 -14.14
C PHE A 95 16.15 0.10 -15.67
N SER A 96 16.40 -0.99 -16.38
CA SER A 96 16.33 -1.06 -17.85
C SER A 96 14.98 -0.66 -18.46
N HIS A 97 13.89 -0.68 -17.68
CA HIS A 97 12.55 -0.26 -18.09
C HIS A 97 12.23 1.22 -17.81
N LEU A 98 13.23 2.01 -17.39
CA LEU A 98 13.09 3.45 -17.20
C LEU A 98 13.59 4.22 -18.42
N GLU A 99 12.78 5.19 -18.84
CA GLU A 99 13.14 6.20 -19.83
C GLU A 99 13.87 7.36 -19.13
N ASP A 100 15.06 7.69 -19.62
CA ASP A 100 15.76 8.92 -19.26
C ASP A 100 15.11 10.10 -19.97
N THR A 101 14.52 11.02 -19.21
CA THR A 101 13.86 12.21 -19.79
C THR A 101 14.85 13.29 -20.22
N GLY A 102 16.12 13.18 -19.81
CA GLY A 102 17.13 14.23 -19.97
C GLY A 102 16.94 15.45 -19.05
N ILE A 103 15.88 15.47 -18.24
CA ILE A 103 15.56 16.59 -17.34
C ILE A 103 16.24 16.39 -15.99
N ILE A 104 16.88 17.46 -15.52
CA ILE A 104 17.44 17.59 -14.17
C ILE A 104 16.86 18.85 -13.55
N VAL A 105 16.32 18.73 -12.33
CA VAL A 105 15.83 19.86 -11.53
C VAL A 105 16.70 20.05 -10.30
N GLU A 106 16.76 21.26 -9.76
CA GLU A 106 17.53 21.56 -8.55
C GLU A 106 16.63 21.63 -7.33
N VAL A 107 17.01 20.92 -6.25
CA VAL A 107 16.39 21.05 -4.92
C VAL A 107 17.45 21.56 -3.96
N VAL A 108 17.17 22.65 -3.23
CA VAL A 108 18.11 23.18 -2.23
C VAL A 108 17.92 22.40 -0.94
N ILE A 109 18.91 21.57 -0.58
CA ILE A 109 18.91 20.78 0.66
C ILE A 109 20.08 21.28 1.50
N ARG A 110 19.78 21.73 2.72
CA ARG A 110 20.69 22.55 3.54
C ARG A 110 21.08 23.82 2.78
N GLU A 111 22.35 23.97 2.42
CA GLU A 111 22.88 25.11 1.65
C GLU A 111 23.35 24.68 0.25
N GLU A 112 23.07 23.43 -0.15
CA GLU A 112 23.57 22.85 -1.40
C GLU A 112 22.45 22.66 -2.42
N LYS A 113 22.78 22.94 -3.68
CA LYS A 113 21.91 22.68 -4.83
C LYS A 113 22.06 21.21 -5.24
N VAL A 114 21.10 20.39 -4.85
CA VAL A 114 21.09 18.96 -5.18
C VAL A 114 20.44 18.76 -6.55
N PRO A 115 21.17 18.25 -7.56
CA PRO A 115 20.58 17.89 -8.83
C PRO A 115 19.74 16.62 -8.70
N VAL A 116 18.52 16.67 -9.21
CA VAL A 116 17.56 15.56 -9.20
C VAL A 116 17.17 15.24 -10.63
N LYS A 117 17.58 14.07 -11.11
CA LYS A 117 17.26 13.59 -12.44
C LYS A 117 15.85 12.99 -12.47
N VAL A 118 15.13 13.24 -13.56
CA VAL A 118 13.77 12.75 -13.76
C VAL A 118 13.78 11.56 -14.72
N TRP A 119 13.23 10.45 -14.27
CA TRP A 119 12.99 9.25 -15.07
C TRP A 119 11.49 9.05 -15.29
N LYS A 120 11.11 8.34 -16.34
CA LYS A 120 9.71 8.01 -16.64
C LYS A 120 9.53 6.50 -16.86
N THR A 121 8.40 5.93 -16.45
CA THR A 121 8.00 4.59 -16.87
C THR A 121 6.49 4.39 -16.98
N GLU A 122 6.10 3.59 -17.98
CA GLU A 122 4.75 3.04 -18.20
C GLU A 122 4.83 1.52 -18.48
N ALA A 123 6.00 0.91 -18.27
CA ALA A 123 6.32 -0.44 -18.74
C ALA A 123 5.47 -1.55 -18.10
N TYR A 124 4.83 -1.27 -16.96
CA TYR A 124 4.12 -2.26 -16.15
C TYR A 124 2.59 -2.14 -16.25
N GLY A 125 2.09 -1.57 -17.35
CA GLY A 125 0.65 -1.31 -17.54
C GLY A 125 0.10 -0.23 -16.60
N ASN A 126 0.98 0.64 -16.09
CA ASN A 126 0.63 1.73 -15.20
C ASN A 126 0.41 3.06 -15.94
N ALA A 127 -0.32 3.98 -15.33
CA ALA A 127 -0.33 5.38 -15.73
C ALA A 127 1.08 5.97 -15.60
N PRO A 128 1.45 7.03 -16.38
CA PRO A 128 2.78 7.60 -16.36
C PRO A 128 3.32 7.83 -14.95
N LEU A 129 4.48 7.26 -14.64
CA LEU A 129 5.15 7.41 -13.35
C LEU A 129 6.49 8.13 -13.56
N LEU A 130 6.65 9.28 -12.90
CA LEU A 130 7.92 9.98 -12.80
C LEU A 130 8.67 9.53 -11.55
N LEU A 131 9.95 9.19 -11.71
CA LEU A 131 10.82 8.77 -10.62
C LEU A 131 12.01 9.72 -10.51
N LEU A 132 12.22 10.24 -9.30
CA LEU A 132 13.24 11.24 -8.98
C LEU A 132 14.50 10.56 -8.45
N ASP A 133 15.67 10.97 -8.93
CA ASP A 133 16.94 10.31 -8.65
C ASP A 133 18.06 11.31 -8.36
N THR A 134 18.72 11.19 -7.21
CA THR A 134 19.91 11.98 -6.88
C THR A 134 21.21 11.24 -7.16
N ASN A 135 21.14 9.95 -7.56
CA ASN A 135 22.29 9.15 -7.95
C ASN A 135 22.73 9.49 -9.38
N ILE A 136 23.31 10.69 -9.50
CA ILE A 136 23.89 11.22 -10.73
C ILE A 136 25.40 11.09 -10.65
N SER A 137 26.03 10.60 -11.73
CA SER A 137 27.48 10.46 -11.79
C SER A 137 28.19 11.78 -11.44
N GLY A 138 29.13 11.72 -10.49
CA GLY A 138 29.86 12.89 -9.99
C GLY A 138 29.16 13.69 -8.88
N SER A 139 27.88 13.41 -8.56
CA SER A 139 27.16 14.04 -7.45
C SER A 139 27.48 13.36 -6.11
N PRO A 140 27.81 14.11 -5.03
CA PRO A 140 27.98 13.54 -3.71
C PRO A 140 26.64 13.12 -3.06
N HIS A 141 25.50 13.45 -3.67
CA HIS A 141 24.16 13.28 -3.09
C HIS A 141 23.48 11.94 -3.41
N HIS A 142 24.22 10.97 -3.96
CA HIS A 142 23.70 9.65 -4.33
C HIS A 142 23.03 8.90 -3.17
N GLY A 143 23.43 9.19 -1.91
CA GLY A 143 22.88 8.54 -0.73
C GLY A 143 21.39 8.81 -0.46
N ILE A 144 20.85 9.94 -0.92
CA ILE A 144 19.47 10.35 -0.61
C ILE A 144 18.45 9.35 -1.17
N THR A 145 18.62 8.92 -2.43
CA THR A 145 17.73 7.97 -3.12
C THR A 145 18.23 6.53 -3.05
N LYS A 146 19.08 6.19 -2.07
CA LYS A 146 19.67 4.85 -1.97
C LYS A 146 18.68 3.79 -1.49
N ASN A 147 18.07 3.99 -0.32
CA ASN A 147 17.20 3.01 0.33
C ASN A 147 15.86 3.64 0.73
N LEU A 148 14.75 2.98 0.36
CA LEU A 148 13.41 3.34 0.80
C LEU A 148 13.29 3.16 2.32
N TYR A 149 12.83 4.21 3.02
CA TYR A 149 12.72 4.23 4.49
C TYR A 149 14.03 3.93 5.24
N GLY A 150 15.17 4.06 4.55
CA GLY A 150 16.49 3.96 5.15
C GLY A 150 17.05 5.34 5.49
N GLY A 151 18.27 5.32 6.01
CA GLY A 151 19.00 6.52 6.41
C GLY A 151 18.64 7.02 7.80
N ASN A 152 19.34 8.06 8.21
CA ASN A 152 19.08 8.76 9.46
C ASN A 152 17.94 9.78 9.29
N SER A 153 17.64 10.53 10.35
CA SER A 153 16.56 11.51 10.32
C SER A 153 16.75 12.66 9.32
N GLU A 154 17.98 13.01 8.96
CA GLU A 154 18.26 14.04 7.95
C GLU A 154 18.05 13.47 6.54
N ASP A 155 18.48 12.23 6.31
CA ASP A 155 18.22 11.51 5.06
C ASP A 155 16.70 11.42 4.80
N ARG A 156 15.91 11.16 5.85
CA ARG A 156 14.44 11.14 5.76
C ARG A 156 13.86 12.47 5.28
N VAL A 157 14.28 13.59 5.86
CA VAL A 157 13.83 14.93 5.42
C VAL A 157 14.29 15.21 3.99
N ALA A 158 15.54 14.86 3.64
CA ALA A 158 16.05 15.03 2.27
C ALA A 158 15.24 14.22 1.24
N GLN A 159 14.86 12.99 1.58
CA GLN A 159 13.99 12.15 0.74
C GLN A 159 12.60 12.78 0.55
N GLU A 160 11.99 13.31 1.61
CA GLU A 160 10.71 14.03 1.52
C GLU A 160 10.82 15.32 0.71
N MET A 161 11.95 16.03 0.76
CA MET A 161 12.22 17.20 -0.07
C MET A 161 12.37 16.84 -1.55
N VAL A 162 13.07 15.74 -1.85
CA VAL A 162 13.17 15.20 -3.22
C VAL A 162 11.79 14.82 -3.74
N LEU A 163 11.00 14.03 -2.99
CA LEU A 163 9.64 13.66 -3.38
C LEU A 163 8.74 14.90 -3.54
N GLY A 164 8.78 15.80 -2.57
CA GLY A 164 7.89 16.95 -2.48
C GLY A 164 8.28 18.08 -3.44
N ALA A 165 9.29 18.87 -3.06
CA ALA A 165 9.74 20.02 -3.85
C ALA A 165 10.32 19.58 -5.20
N GLY A 166 11.13 18.52 -5.23
CA GLY A 166 11.65 17.96 -6.49
C GLY A 166 10.54 17.46 -7.41
N GLY A 167 9.49 16.86 -6.86
CA GLY A 167 8.32 16.43 -7.63
C GLY A 167 7.53 17.58 -8.25
N ILE A 168 7.33 18.69 -7.53
CA ILE A 168 6.71 19.90 -8.10
C ILE A 168 7.56 20.45 -9.23
N LYS A 169 8.88 20.63 -9.02
CA LYS A 169 9.78 21.15 -10.06
C LYS A 169 9.84 20.23 -11.28
N ALA A 170 9.86 18.91 -11.09
CA ALA A 170 9.82 17.93 -12.17
C ALA A 170 8.53 18.04 -12.99
N LEU A 171 7.36 18.16 -12.34
CA LEU A 171 6.08 18.36 -13.04
C LEU A 171 6.10 19.62 -13.92
N ARG A 172 6.66 20.72 -13.41
CA ARG A 172 6.82 21.97 -14.18
C ARG A 172 7.74 21.78 -15.38
N ALA A 173 8.92 21.20 -15.17
CA ALA A 173 9.92 20.97 -16.22
C ALA A 173 9.41 20.01 -17.31
N MET A 174 8.60 19.02 -16.93
CA MET A 174 7.93 18.09 -17.85
C MET A 174 6.72 18.70 -18.57
N GLY A 175 6.32 19.95 -18.24
CA GLY A 175 5.21 20.63 -18.88
C GLY A 175 3.81 20.15 -18.47
N TYR A 176 3.67 19.46 -17.32
CA TYR A 176 2.36 19.01 -16.85
C TYR A 176 1.53 20.17 -16.30
N SER A 177 0.33 20.35 -16.84
CA SER A 177 -0.70 21.21 -16.25
C SER A 177 -1.48 20.43 -15.19
N VAL A 178 -1.12 20.61 -13.92
CA VAL A 178 -1.71 19.86 -12.79
C VAL A 178 -2.89 20.61 -12.19
N ASN A 179 -4.05 19.94 -12.12
CA ASN A 179 -5.26 20.49 -11.50
C ASN A 179 -5.44 20.04 -10.05
N THR A 180 -4.88 18.90 -9.68
CA THR A 180 -4.95 18.41 -8.30
C THR A 180 -3.70 17.63 -7.96
N TYR A 181 -3.14 17.93 -6.79
CA TYR A 181 -2.08 17.18 -6.18
C TYR A 181 -2.70 16.23 -5.15
N HIS A 182 -2.50 14.93 -5.33
CA HIS A 182 -2.94 13.93 -4.39
C HIS A 182 -1.74 13.42 -3.61
N PHE A 183 -1.71 13.72 -2.31
CA PHE A 183 -0.70 13.21 -1.40
C PHE A 183 -1.18 11.91 -0.78
N ASN A 184 -0.48 10.82 -1.12
CA ASN A 184 -0.72 9.49 -0.57
C ASN A 184 0.16 9.27 0.66
N GLU A 185 -0.40 9.55 1.84
CA GLU A 185 0.29 9.71 3.12
C GLU A 185 1.15 10.99 3.23
N GLY A 186 1.53 11.35 4.48
CA GLY A 186 2.15 12.64 4.82
C GLY A 186 3.47 12.96 4.12
N HIS A 187 4.18 11.98 3.57
CA HIS A 187 5.52 12.11 2.99
C HIS A 187 5.68 13.24 1.94
N ALA A 188 4.60 13.59 1.25
CA ALA A 188 4.60 14.62 0.22
C ALA A 188 4.25 16.03 0.73
N ALA A 189 4.10 16.24 2.05
CA ALA A 189 3.64 17.53 2.59
C ALA A 189 4.53 18.73 2.19
N ILE A 190 5.84 18.50 1.97
CA ILE A 190 6.78 19.53 1.49
C ILE A 190 6.40 20.06 0.10
N ALA A 191 5.75 19.26 -0.76
CA ALA A 191 5.19 19.76 -2.02
C ALA A 191 4.16 20.88 -1.79
N GLY A 192 3.36 20.78 -0.72
CA GLY A 192 2.43 21.83 -0.33
C GLY A 192 3.14 23.12 0.09
N LEU A 193 4.28 23.01 0.78
CA LEU A 193 5.10 24.17 1.16
C LEU A 193 5.70 24.84 -0.08
N GLU A 194 6.25 24.05 -1.02
CA GLU A 194 6.77 24.55 -2.30
C GLU A 194 5.70 25.30 -3.10
N LEU A 195 4.47 24.76 -3.17
CA LEU A 195 3.35 25.41 -3.84
C LEU A 195 2.94 26.75 -3.20
N ILE A 196 3.06 26.86 -1.87
CA ILE A 196 2.83 28.12 -1.15
C ILE A 196 3.93 29.12 -1.51
N SER A 197 5.20 28.70 -1.50
CA SER A 197 6.35 29.54 -1.83
C SER A 197 6.32 30.02 -3.30
N GLU A 198 5.92 29.16 -4.25
CA GLU A 198 5.68 29.55 -5.64
C GLU A 198 4.63 30.68 -5.76
N LYS A 199 3.61 30.67 -4.91
CA LYS A 199 2.56 31.70 -4.91
C LYS A 199 3.00 32.97 -4.18
N MET A 200 3.73 32.84 -3.07
CA MET A 200 4.30 33.98 -2.34
C MET A 200 5.32 34.75 -3.18
N SER A 201 6.16 34.06 -3.96
CA SER A 201 7.09 34.71 -4.90
C SER A 201 6.41 35.49 -6.01
N LYS A 202 5.12 35.22 -6.28
CA LYS A 202 4.25 35.98 -7.19
C LYS A 202 3.49 37.11 -6.49
N GLY A 203 3.80 37.40 -5.23
CA GLY A 203 3.27 38.53 -4.48
C GLY A 203 2.06 38.22 -3.57
N LEU A 204 1.63 36.96 -3.45
CA LEU A 204 0.59 36.61 -2.48
C LEU A 204 1.14 36.63 -1.05
N SER A 205 0.30 37.05 -0.10
CA SER A 205 0.59 36.83 1.32
C SER A 205 0.57 35.34 1.65
N PHE A 206 1.25 34.93 2.73
CA PHE A 206 1.27 33.54 3.19
C PHE A 206 -0.13 32.91 3.30
N HIS A 207 -1.06 33.58 3.98
CA HIS A 207 -2.43 33.08 4.17
C HIS A 207 -3.18 32.93 2.84
N ASN A 208 -3.04 33.88 1.91
CA ASN A 208 -3.68 33.78 0.60
C ASN A 208 -3.04 32.67 -0.25
N ALA A 209 -1.71 32.54 -0.22
CA ALA A 209 -0.99 31.49 -0.91
C ALA A 209 -1.36 30.09 -0.37
N TRP A 210 -1.54 29.97 0.95
CA TRP A 210 -2.00 28.74 1.60
C TRP A 210 -3.44 28.41 1.19
N GLU A 211 -4.37 29.36 1.25
CA GLU A 211 -5.77 29.11 0.86
C GLU A 211 -5.91 28.74 -0.63
N GLU A 212 -5.14 29.34 -1.54
CA GLU A 212 -5.13 28.91 -2.95
C GLU A 212 -4.52 27.51 -3.11
N THR A 213 -3.40 27.22 -2.44
CA THR A 213 -2.78 25.89 -2.46
C THR A 213 -3.72 24.82 -1.92
N LYS A 214 -4.52 25.15 -0.89
CA LYS A 214 -5.50 24.24 -0.31
C LYS A 214 -6.52 23.75 -1.32
N LYS A 215 -6.93 24.61 -2.26
CA LYS A 215 -7.87 24.25 -3.34
C LYS A 215 -7.29 23.24 -4.31
N GLU A 216 -5.97 23.07 -4.37
CA GLU A 216 -5.28 22.19 -5.33
C GLU A 216 -4.98 20.81 -4.72
N ILE A 217 -4.93 20.67 -3.39
CA ILE A 217 -4.44 19.45 -2.73
C ILE A 217 -5.57 18.58 -2.16
N VAL A 218 -5.47 17.27 -2.38
CA VAL A 218 -6.22 16.25 -1.65
C VAL A 218 -5.27 15.27 -0.96
N PHE A 219 -5.70 14.70 0.16
CA PHE A 219 -4.84 13.87 1.00
C PHE A 219 -5.52 12.54 1.38
N THR A 220 -4.81 11.42 1.19
CA THR A 220 -5.18 10.14 1.80
C THR A 220 -4.29 9.87 3.00
N THR A 221 -4.88 9.45 4.13
CA THR A 221 -4.13 8.90 5.27
C THR A 221 -4.42 7.40 5.42
N HIS A 222 -3.38 6.64 5.77
CA HIS A 222 -3.42 5.17 5.91
C HIS A 222 -3.07 4.69 7.32
N THR A 223 -2.67 5.60 8.19
CA THR A 223 -2.04 5.27 9.47
C THR A 223 -3.06 5.35 10.61
N PRO A 224 -3.44 4.22 11.24
CA PRO A 224 -4.48 4.19 12.27
C PRO A 224 -3.96 4.45 13.70
N VAL A 225 -2.66 4.73 13.85
CA VAL A 225 -1.98 4.92 15.15
C VAL A 225 -1.11 6.16 15.12
N GLU A 226 -1.16 6.98 16.17
CA GLU A 226 -0.45 8.26 16.20
C GLU A 226 1.07 8.10 16.04
N ALA A 227 1.66 7.10 16.72
CA ALA A 227 3.09 6.77 16.65
C ALA A 227 3.58 6.36 15.25
N GLY A 228 2.68 6.04 14.31
CA GLY A 228 3.04 5.73 12.92
C GLY A 228 3.15 6.96 12.02
N ASN A 229 2.83 8.17 12.51
CA ASN A 229 2.86 9.41 11.73
C ASN A 229 4.20 10.11 11.87
N GLU A 230 4.82 10.45 10.74
CA GLU A 230 6.14 11.04 10.68
C GLU A 230 6.14 12.48 11.21
N THR A 231 7.10 12.78 12.11
CA THR A 231 7.29 14.11 12.68
C THR A 231 8.76 14.50 12.68
N HIS A 232 9.02 15.79 12.50
CA HIS A 232 10.37 16.34 12.45
C HIS A 232 10.48 17.57 13.36
N PRO A 233 11.57 17.72 14.14
CA PRO A 233 11.82 18.96 14.86
C PRO A 233 11.89 20.15 13.89
N ILE A 234 11.31 21.29 14.27
CA ILE A 234 11.34 22.51 13.45
C ILE A 234 12.78 22.94 13.13
N SER A 235 13.70 22.80 14.09
CA SER A 235 15.13 23.06 13.89
C SER A 235 15.73 22.23 12.76
N ARG A 236 15.33 20.96 12.61
CA ARG A 236 15.76 20.10 11.51
C ARG A 236 15.17 20.56 10.17
N PHE A 237 13.92 20.98 10.16
CA PHE A 237 13.30 21.53 8.95
C PHE A 237 14.03 22.78 8.44
N LEU A 238 14.41 23.68 9.34
CA LEU A 238 15.20 24.86 8.98
C LEU A 238 16.61 24.47 8.53
N TYR A 239 17.30 23.61 9.30
CA TYR A 239 18.65 23.16 8.98
C TYR A 239 18.73 22.50 7.59
N MET A 240 17.73 21.69 7.24
CA MET A 240 17.67 21.01 5.94
C MET A 240 17.12 21.91 4.82
N ASN A 241 16.70 23.15 5.12
CA ASN A 241 15.96 24.03 4.20
C ASN A 241 14.65 23.42 3.68
N ALA A 242 14.03 22.54 4.47
CA ALA A 242 12.74 21.90 4.16
C ALA A 242 11.55 22.86 4.32
N ASN A 243 11.76 24.02 4.97
CA ASN A 243 10.76 25.05 5.17
C ASN A 243 10.36 25.79 3.88
N GLN A 244 11.09 25.61 2.78
CA GLN A 244 10.83 26.27 1.50
C GLN A 244 10.71 27.80 1.60
N GLY A 245 11.44 28.42 2.54
CA GLY A 245 11.39 29.86 2.78
C GLY A 245 10.27 30.35 3.71
N LEU A 246 9.44 29.46 4.25
CA LEU A 246 8.45 29.81 5.28
C LEU A 246 9.11 30.07 6.64
N THR A 247 8.51 30.96 7.43
CA THR A 247 8.96 31.26 8.79
C THR A 247 8.60 30.15 9.78
N ILE A 248 9.18 30.17 10.97
CA ILE A 248 8.88 29.20 12.04
C ILE A 248 7.39 29.22 12.38
N GLU A 249 6.82 30.41 12.52
CA GLU A 249 5.41 30.61 12.87
C GLU A 249 4.50 29.96 11.81
N GLN A 250 4.81 30.19 10.53
CA GLN A 250 4.09 29.61 9.39
C GLN A 250 4.17 28.08 9.36
N LEU A 251 5.33 27.50 9.67
CA LEU A 251 5.48 26.04 9.78
C LEU A 251 4.66 25.48 10.94
N ILE A 252 4.63 26.17 12.08
CA ILE A 252 3.85 25.76 13.24
C ILE A 252 2.34 25.81 12.94
N GLU A 253 1.88 26.83 12.22
CA GLU A 253 0.48 26.92 11.77
C GLU A 253 0.10 25.75 10.86
N ILE A 254 0.99 25.33 9.95
CA ILE A 254 0.74 24.22 9.03
C ILE A 254 0.86 22.87 9.75
N GLY A 255 2.02 22.55 10.32
CA GLY A 255 2.35 21.20 10.79
C GLY A 255 2.47 21.05 12.31
N GLY A 256 2.46 22.14 13.08
CA GLY A 256 2.71 22.12 14.53
C GLY A 256 4.20 22.11 14.90
N ALA A 257 4.50 21.95 16.19
CA ALA A 257 5.84 21.79 16.74
C ALA A 257 5.89 20.57 17.68
N PRO A 258 6.58 19.47 17.34
CA PRO A 258 7.33 19.23 16.08
C PRO A 258 6.43 19.29 14.84
N PHE A 259 7.03 19.51 13.66
CA PHE A 259 6.32 19.52 12.39
C PHE A 259 5.81 18.11 12.09
N ASN A 260 4.49 17.92 12.11
CA ASN A 260 3.85 16.64 11.85
C ASN A 260 3.36 16.61 10.40
N MET A 261 3.89 15.66 9.62
CA MET A 261 3.62 15.53 8.18
C MET A 261 2.15 15.23 7.89
N THR A 262 1.49 14.43 8.74
CA THR A 262 0.06 14.12 8.63
C THR A 262 -0.79 15.34 8.98
N VAL A 263 -0.48 16.06 10.06
CA VAL A 263 -1.19 17.31 10.42
C VAL A 263 -1.07 18.35 9.32
N ALA A 264 0.11 18.48 8.72
CA ALA A 264 0.32 19.33 7.55
C ALA A 264 -0.58 18.87 6.39
N GLY A 265 -0.60 17.58 6.04
CA GLY A 265 -1.49 17.03 5.01
C GLY A 265 -2.98 17.30 5.27
N LEU A 266 -3.42 17.19 6.53
CA LEU A 266 -4.80 17.47 6.94
C LEU A 266 -5.19 18.94 6.73
N ARG A 267 -4.28 19.88 6.96
CA ARG A 267 -4.55 21.33 6.87
C ARG A 267 -4.27 21.93 5.50
N LEU A 268 -3.31 21.38 4.77
CA LEU A 268 -2.94 21.76 3.40
C LEU A 268 -3.97 21.33 2.35
N SER A 269 -4.91 20.44 2.67
CA SER A 269 -5.82 19.85 1.69
C SER A 269 -7.22 20.48 1.71
N ARG A 270 -7.90 20.50 0.56
CA ARG A 270 -9.36 20.83 0.50
C ARG A 270 -10.23 19.68 1.00
N LYS A 271 -9.72 18.45 0.94
CA LYS A 271 -10.45 17.24 1.32
C LYS A 271 -9.47 16.13 1.69
N VAL A 272 -9.86 15.34 2.68
CA VAL A 272 -9.10 14.17 3.14
C VAL A 272 -9.95 12.93 2.93
N ASN A 273 -9.34 11.81 2.52
CA ASN A 273 -10.00 10.51 2.61
C ASN A 273 -9.23 9.52 3.48
N THR A 274 -9.98 8.65 4.14
CA THR A 274 -9.49 7.42 4.78
C THR A 274 -9.79 6.22 3.91
N VAL A 275 -9.19 5.08 4.26
CA VAL A 275 -9.14 3.86 3.42
C VAL A 275 -10.07 2.71 3.80
N ALA A 276 -10.92 2.93 4.80
CA ALA A 276 -11.99 2.02 5.24
C ALA A 276 -13.00 2.82 6.07
N GLU A 277 -14.19 2.28 6.26
CA GLU A 277 -15.24 2.89 7.08
C GLU A 277 -14.81 3.01 8.54
N LEU A 278 -14.36 1.91 9.15
CA LEU A 278 -13.87 1.91 10.52
C LEU A 278 -12.66 2.84 10.69
N HIS A 279 -11.81 2.93 9.66
CA HIS A 279 -10.65 3.82 9.69
C HIS A 279 -11.04 5.30 9.67
N LEU A 280 -12.17 5.68 9.06
CA LEU A 280 -12.70 7.04 9.16
C LEU A 280 -13.00 7.42 10.61
N GLU A 281 -13.61 6.51 11.37
CA GLU A 281 -13.93 6.74 12.78
C GLU A 281 -12.66 6.86 13.62
N THR A 282 -11.70 5.95 13.44
CA THR A 282 -10.41 5.98 14.14
C THR A 282 -9.65 7.26 13.84
N THR A 283 -9.59 7.67 12.57
CA THR A 283 -8.92 8.91 12.14
C THR A 283 -9.57 10.16 12.74
N LYS A 284 -10.91 10.23 12.75
CA LYS A 284 -11.65 11.36 13.35
C LYS A 284 -11.39 11.47 14.86
N LYS A 285 -11.28 10.32 15.55
CA LYS A 285 -10.95 10.28 16.99
C LYS A 285 -9.50 10.72 17.24
N MET A 286 -8.55 10.16 16.49
CA MET A 286 -7.12 10.45 16.59
C MET A 286 -6.83 11.94 16.37
N TRP A 287 -7.40 12.55 15.33
CA TRP A 287 -7.14 13.95 14.99
C TRP A 287 -8.23 14.92 15.47
N LYS A 288 -8.95 14.57 16.54
CA LYS A 288 -10.05 15.40 17.07
C LYS A 288 -9.58 16.81 17.45
N SER A 289 -8.43 16.91 18.11
CA SER A 289 -7.83 18.16 18.59
C SER A 289 -7.25 19.06 17.49
N VAL A 290 -6.95 18.51 16.31
CA VAL A 290 -6.37 19.28 15.20
C VAL A 290 -7.40 20.23 14.61
N THR A 291 -7.20 21.53 14.77
CA THR A 291 -8.01 22.58 14.13
C THR A 291 -7.57 22.82 12.68
N GLY A 292 -8.46 23.38 11.85
CA GLY A 292 -8.13 23.73 10.45
C GLY A 292 -8.04 22.55 9.47
N LYS A 293 -8.24 21.31 9.94
CA LYS A 293 -8.26 20.11 9.10
C LYS A 293 -9.40 20.12 8.07
N ALA A 294 -9.14 19.58 6.89
CA ALA A 294 -10.13 19.45 5.82
C ALA A 294 -11.27 18.48 6.19
N PRO A 295 -12.44 18.57 5.52
CA PRO A 295 -13.48 17.56 5.65
C PRO A 295 -12.97 16.17 5.23
N MET A 296 -13.29 15.18 6.05
CA MET A 296 -12.88 13.77 5.85
C MET A 296 -14.03 12.92 5.31
N ILE A 297 -13.73 12.09 4.32
CA ILE A 297 -14.61 11.04 3.78
C ILE A 297 -13.91 9.67 3.85
N ASN A 298 -14.62 8.58 3.60
CA ASN A 298 -14.01 7.29 3.31
C ASN A 298 -14.04 6.99 1.80
N ILE A 299 -12.95 6.39 1.31
CA ILE A 299 -12.89 5.67 0.04
C ILE A 299 -12.16 4.37 0.35
N THR A 300 -12.90 3.27 0.42
CA THR A 300 -12.31 1.97 0.76
C THR A 300 -11.31 1.56 -0.31
N ASN A 301 -10.15 1.05 0.11
CA ASN A 301 -9.13 0.58 -0.82
C ASN A 301 -9.68 -0.51 -1.76
N GLY A 302 -9.01 -0.67 -2.89
CA GLY A 302 -9.30 -1.73 -3.85
C GLY A 302 -8.06 -2.40 -4.39
N VAL A 303 -8.27 -3.57 -5.00
CA VAL A 303 -7.24 -4.43 -5.56
C VAL A 303 -7.33 -4.46 -7.08
N HIS A 304 -6.19 -4.38 -7.76
CA HIS A 304 -6.16 -4.49 -9.23
C HIS A 304 -6.35 -5.95 -9.67
N LEU A 305 -7.51 -6.26 -10.24
CA LEU A 305 -7.91 -7.64 -10.56
C LEU A 305 -6.88 -8.35 -11.45
N LYS A 306 -6.46 -7.73 -12.56
CA LYS A 306 -5.49 -8.32 -13.51
C LYS A 306 -4.10 -8.56 -12.91
N THR A 307 -3.74 -7.89 -11.80
CA THR A 307 -2.47 -8.17 -11.10
C THR A 307 -2.60 -9.38 -10.19
N TRP A 308 -3.68 -9.46 -9.41
CA TRP A 308 -3.73 -10.30 -8.22
C TRP A 308 -4.65 -11.53 -8.34
N MET A 309 -5.65 -11.47 -9.20
CA MET A 309 -6.57 -12.57 -9.45
C MET A 309 -5.96 -13.56 -10.45
N ASP A 310 -6.17 -14.86 -10.25
CA ASP A 310 -5.90 -15.84 -11.31
C ASP A 310 -6.88 -15.60 -12.47
N ASP A 311 -6.37 -15.63 -13.70
CA ASP A 311 -7.17 -15.36 -14.91
C ASP A 311 -8.37 -16.29 -15.04
N GLY A 312 -8.29 -17.52 -14.51
CA GLY A 312 -9.40 -18.47 -14.50
C GLY A 312 -10.62 -17.97 -13.72
N PHE A 313 -10.44 -17.06 -12.75
CA PHE A 313 -11.56 -16.47 -12.01
C PHE A 313 -12.11 -15.19 -12.69
N LEU A 314 -11.45 -14.65 -13.72
CA LEU A 314 -11.91 -13.44 -14.40
C LEU A 314 -13.16 -13.69 -15.25
N GLU A 315 -13.44 -14.94 -15.61
CA GLU A 315 -14.62 -15.38 -16.37
C GLU A 315 -15.95 -14.88 -15.76
N GLN A 316 -16.95 -14.60 -16.61
CA GLN A 316 -18.22 -13.99 -16.20
C GLN A 316 -19.15 -14.94 -15.44
N LYS A 317 -19.03 -16.25 -15.61
CA LYS A 317 -19.84 -17.26 -14.93
C LYS A 317 -18.94 -18.29 -14.29
N LEU A 318 -18.79 -18.19 -12.97
CA LEU A 318 -18.04 -19.14 -12.15
C LEU A 318 -19.01 -20.12 -11.49
N GLU A 319 -18.87 -21.39 -11.83
CA GLU A 319 -19.55 -22.49 -11.15
C GLU A 319 -18.66 -23.04 -10.01
N LYS A 320 -19.28 -23.69 -9.02
CA LYS A 320 -18.59 -24.20 -7.82
C LYS A 320 -17.44 -25.15 -8.17
N GLU A 321 -17.67 -26.06 -9.11
CA GLU A 321 -16.70 -27.06 -9.55
C GLU A 321 -15.50 -26.39 -10.21
N LYS A 322 -15.74 -25.34 -11.01
CA LYS A 322 -14.68 -24.58 -11.66
C LYS A 322 -13.84 -23.81 -10.65
N CYS A 323 -14.48 -23.20 -9.65
CA CYS A 323 -13.77 -22.55 -8.55
C CYS A 323 -12.82 -23.50 -7.82
N LEU A 324 -13.28 -24.72 -7.52
CA LEU A 324 -12.45 -25.75 -6.89
C LEU A 324 -11.29 -26.16 -7.81
N GLU A 325 -11.54 -26.37 -9.10
CA GLU A 325 -10.50 -26.77 -10.06
C GLU A 325 -9.36 -25.74 -10.12
N ILE A 326 -9.71 -24.46 -10.29
CA ILE A 326 -8.74 -23.36 -10.34
C ILE A 326 -7.98 -23.25 -9.03
N HIS A 327 -8.69 -23.29 -7.89
CA HIS A 327 -8.07 -23.24 -6.57
C HIS A 327 -7.09 -24.38 -6.33
N GLN A 328 -7.46 -25.61 -6.69
CA GLN A 328 -6.58 -26.78 -6.54
C GLN A 328 -5.32 -26.66 -7.41
N LYS A 329 -5.43 -26.07 -8.61
CA LYS A 329 -4.26 -25.73 -9.43
C LYS A 329 -3.36 -24.70 -8.72
N ASN A 330 -3.94 -23.64 -8.19
CA ASN A 330 -3.19 -22.59 -7.47
C ASN A 330 -2.52 -23.12 -6.20
N LYS A 331 -3.21 -23.98 -5.45
CA LYS A 331 -2.66 -24.65 -4.27
C LYS A 331 -1.47 -25.53 -4.61
N ARG A 332 -1.54 -26.31 -5.70
CA ARG A 332 -0.39 -27.08 -6.20
C ARG A 332 0.79 -26.19 -6.60
N ASN A 333 0.54 -25.04 -7.22
CA ASN A 333 1.59 -24.08 -7.56
C ASN A 333 2.26 -23.51 -6.31
N LEU A 334 1.49 -23.18 -5.26
CA LEU A 334 2.03 -22.74 -3.98
C LEU A 334 2.85 -23.84 -3.30
N ILE A 335 2.35 -25.08 -3.28
CA ILE A 335 3.08 -26.23 -2.72
C ILE A 335 4.40 -26.46 -3.46
N LYS A 336 4.40 -26.37 -4.80
CA LYS A 336 5.61 -26.47 -5.61
C LYS A 336 6.64 -25.38 -5.25
N LEU A 337 6.21 -24.12 -5.12
CA LEU A 337 7.09 -23.04 -4.67
C LEU A 337 7.69 -23.33 -3.27
N ILE A 338 6.86 -23.84 -2.36
CA ILE A 338 7.29 -24.22 -1.01
C ILE A 338 8.38 -25.29 -1.08
N GLU A 339 8.15 -26.36 -1.83
CA GLU A 339 9.12 -27.44 -2.02
C GLU A 339 10.43 -26.92 -2.64
N GLU A 340 10.34 -26.12 -3.70
CA GLU A 340 11.51 -25.54 -4.39
C GLU A 340 12.33 -24.61 -3.48
N ARG A 341 11.69 -23.84 -2.60
CA ARG A 341 12.38 -22.86 -1.76
C ARG A 341 12.84 -23.39 -0.41
N THR A 342 12.17 -24.40 0.13
CA THR A 342 12.42 -24.86 1.52
C THR A 342 12.63 -26.36 1.64
N GLY A 343 12.34 -27.15 0.61
CA GLY A 343 12.38 -28.61 0.65
C GLY A 343 11.23 -29.24 1.45
N ALA A 344 10.29 -28.45 1.97
CA ALA A 344 9.15 -28.96 2.71
C ALA A 344 8.12 -29.61 1.77
N VAL A 345 7.56 -30.75 2.17
CA VAL A 345 6.58 -31.50 1.37
C VAL A 345 5.18 -31.31 1.95
N PHE A 346 4.46 -30.31 1.44
CA PHE A 346 3.07 -30.07 1.81
C PHE A 346 2.12 -30.97 1.02
N GLN A 347 1.07 -31.44 1.67
CA GLN A 347 0.07 -32.32 1.09
C GLN A 347 -1.13 -31.50 0.56
N PRO A 348 -1.55 -31.69 -0.71
CA PRO A 348 -2.63 -30.91 -1.33
C PRO A 348 -4.00 -31.05 -0.65
N GLU A 349 -4.29 -32.19 -0.04
CA GLU A 349 -5.57 -32.47 0.61
C GLU A 349 -5.69 -31.85 2.02
N LYS A 350 -4.58 -31.41 2.62
CA LYS A 350 -4.57 -30.85 3.99
C LYS A 350 -4.91 -29.36 3.98
N LEU A 351 -5.64 -28.90 5.00
CA LEU A 351 -6.05 -27.50 5.11
C LEU A 351 -4.81 -26.59 5.23
N THR A 352 -4.62 -25.68 4.29
CA THR A 352 -3.47 -24.76 4.26
C THR A 352 -3.91 -23.36 4.63
N ILE A 353 -3.37 -22.83 5.73
CA ILE A 353 -3.66 -21.49 6.26
C ILE A 353 -2.48 -20.57 5.94
N GLY A 354 -2.76 -19.48 5.21
CA GLY A 354 -1.77 -18.48 4.83
C GLY A 354 -1.80 -17.25 5.75
N PHE A 355 -0.62 -16.72 6.05
CA PHE A 355 -0.43 -15.42 6.69
C PHE A 355 0.77 -14.71 6.05
N ALA A 356 0.57 -13.57 5.39
CA ALA A 356 1.70 -12.76 4.95
C ALA A 356 1.49 -11.25 5.14
N ARG A 357 2.25 -10.65 6.06
CA ARG A 357 2.16 -9.24 6.44
C ARG A 357 3.53 -8.71 6.89
N ARG A 358 3.65 -7.39 7.08
CA ARG A 358 4.80 -6.80 7.79
C ARG A 358 4.87 -7.37 9.21
N MET A 359 6.06 -7.78 9.64
CA MET A 359 6.30 -8.40 10.94
C MET A 359 6.42 -7.30 11.98
N THR A 360 5.28 -6.89 12.53
CA THR A 360 5.17 -5.88 13.60
C THR A 360 4.29 -6.41 14.72
N PRO A 361 4.49 -5.98 15.99
CA PRO A 361 3.78 -6.56 17.14
C PRO A 361 2.26 -6.61 17.00
N TYR A 362 1.63 -5.51 16.55
CA TYR A 362 0.17 -5.41 16.44
C TYR A 362 -0.46 -6.29 15.36
N LYS A 363 0.32 -6.84 14.42
CA LYS A 363 -0.19 -7.78 13.40
C LYS A 363 -0.34 -9.20 13.93
N ARG A 364 0.27 -9.51 15.10
CA ARG A 364 0.13 -10.76 15.86
C ARG A 364 0.31 -12.03 15.01
N SER A 365 1.38 -12.08 14.20
CA SER A 365 1.76 -13.26 13.41
C SER A 365 1.94 -14.54 14.24
N ASP A 366 2.17 -14.37 15.54
CA ASP A 366 2.38 -15.38 16.57
C ASP A 366 1.12 -15.72 17.39
N LEU A 367 -0.04 -15.09 17.15
CA LEU A 367 -1.25 -15.38 17.95
C LEU A 367 -1.69 -16.84 17.82
N ILE A 368 -1.57 -17.43 16.63
CA ILE A 368 -1.89 -18.85 16.42
C ILE A 368 -1.00 -19.77 17.25
N PHE A 369 0.14 -19.27 17.73
CA PHE A 369 1.09 -20.00 18.55
C PHE A 369 0.91 -19.75 20.05
N SER A 370 -0.04 -18.92 20.47
CA SER A 370 -0.23 -18.55 21.88
C SER A 370 -0.69 -19.72 22.74
N ASP A 371 -1.48 -20.65 22.19
CA ASP A 371 -1.86 -21.91 22.85
C ASP A 371 -1.06 -23.06 22.23
N ARG A 372 0.07 -23.38 22.88
CA ARG A 372 0.99 -24.43 22.40
C ARG A 372 0.37 -25.81 22.40
N ALA A 373 -0.51 -26.12 23.37
CA ALA A 373 -1.12 -27.44 23.47
C ALA A 373 -2.06 -27.69 22.28
N LYS A 374 -2.91 -26.70 21.96
CA LYS A 374 -3.83 -26.81 20.83
C LYS A 374 -3.12 -26.85 19.48
N ILE A 375 -2.18 -25.94 19.22
CA ILE A 375 -1.50 -25.92 17.92
C ILE A 375 -0.67 -27.19 17.70
N ASP A 376 0.04 -27.68 18.73
CA ASP A 376 0.80 -28.92 18.63
C ASP A 376 -0.12 -30.11 18.32
N GLN A 377 -1.31 -30.16 18.91
CA GLN A 377 -2.30 -31.19 18.62
C GLN A 377 -2.75 -31.15 17.15
N LEU A 378 -3.11 -29.97 16.63
CA LEU A 378 -3.57 -29.82 15.25
C LEU A 378 -2.49 -30.20 14.23
N LEU A 379 -1.23 -29.83 14.49
CA LEU A 379 -0.10 -30.13 13.62
C LEU A 379 0.27 -31.62 13.67
N LYS A 380 0.32 -32.25 14.85
CA LYS A 380 0.62 -33.68 15.01
C LYS A 380 -0.45 -34.58 14.39
N GLN A 381 -1.71 -34.15 14.43
CA GLN A 381 -2.82 -34.84 13.77
C GLN A 381 -2.91 -34.54 12.27
N GLU A 382 -1.97 -33.74 11.73
CA GLU A 382 -1.94 -33.28 10.35
C GLU A 382 -3.27 -32.69 9.90
N LYS A 383 -3.90 -31.87 10.75
CA LYS A 383 -5.18 -31.21 10.43
C LYS A 383 -4.99 -29.91 9.68
N ILE A 384 -3.81 -29.30 9.78
CA ILE A 384 -3.51 -28.02 9.16
C ILE A 384 -2.05 -27.97 8.70
N GLN A 385 -1.80 -27.10 7.72
CA GLN A 385 -0.49 -26.63 7.28
C GLN A 385 -0.49 -25.10 7.34
N LEU A 386 0.62 -24.49 7.71
CA LEU A 386 0.76 -23.05 7.88
C LEU A 386 1.83 -22.49 6.93
N VAL A 387 1.47 -21.45 6.19
CA VAL A 387 2.39 -20.71 5.32
C VAL A 387 2.52 -19.29 5.82
N PHE A 388 3.70 -18.93 6.29
CA PHE A 388 4.05 -17.58 6.71
C PHE A 388 4.94 -16.90 5.68
N SER A 389 4.81 -15.59 5.54
CA SER A 389 5.79 -14.77 4.83
C SER A 389 5.72 -13.32 5.31
N GLY A 390 6.80 -12.58 5.16
CA GLY A 390 6.82 -11.16 5.53
C GLY A 390 8.22 -10.63 5.70
N LYS A 391 8.29 -9.34 6.02
CA LYS A 391 9.52 -8.62 6.35
C LYS A 391 9.30 -7.82 7.63
N ALA A 392 10.32 -7.76 8.47
CA ALA A 392 10.41 -6.82 9.58
C ALA A 392 11.08 -5.52 9.10
N HIS A 393 10.81 -4.41 9.77
CA HIS A 393 11.62 -3.22 9.54
C HIS A 393 13.07 -3.48 9.96
N PRO A 394 14.11 -2.99 9.24
CA PRO A 394 15.51 -3.22 9.62
C PRO A 394 15.84 -2.85 11.07
N MET A 395 15.18 -1.81 11.57
CA MET A 395 15.32 -1.32 12.95
C MET A 395 14.30 -1.93 13.95
N ASP A 396 13.40 -2.82 13.52
CA ASP A 396 12.40 -3.46 14.38
C ASP A 396 12.88 -4.85 14.82
N ASN A 397 13.67 -4.87 15.89
CA ASN A 397 14.21 -6.10 16.46
C ASN A 397 13.09 -7.05 16.94
N ALA A 398 12.00 -6.53 17.50
CA ALA A 398 10.87 -7.35 17.94
C ALA A 398 10.19 -8.05 16.75
N GLY A 399 10.07 -7.36 15.61
CA GLY A 399 9.62 -7.96 14.35
C GLY A 399 10.53 -9.09 13.86
N LYS A 400 11.85 -8.90 13.95
CA LYS A 400 12.85 -9.91 13.57
C LYS A 400 12.83 -11.14 14.50
N GLU A 401 12.69 -10.92 15.81
CA GLU A 401 12.54 -12.00 16.80
C GLU A 401 11.29 -12.85 16.53
N LYS A 402 10.17 -12.23 16.15
CA LYS A 402 8.96 -12.95 15.75
C LYS A 402 9.18 -13.83 14.51
N MET A 403 9.96 -13.37 13.54
CA MET A 403 10.34 -14.20 12.37
C MET A 403 11.13 -15.43 12.81
N GLY A 404 12.13 -15.24 13.69
CA GLY A 404 12.90 -16.34 14.27
C GLY A 404 12.02 -17.34 15.02
N ALA A 405 11.07 -16.88 15.83
CA ALA A 405 10.15 -17.74 16.57
C ALA A 405 9.24 -18.60 15.65
N ILE A 406 8.81 -18.05 14.51
CA ILE A 406 8.06 -18.81 13.50
C ILE A 406 8.96 -19.86 12.84
N TYR A 407 10.21 -19.50 12.55
CA TYR A 407 11.19 -20.41 11.97
C TYR A 407 11.54 -21.58 12.90
N GLU A 408 11.62 -21.36 14.21
CA GLU A 408 11.76 -22.44 15.20
C GLU A 408 10.57 -23.40 15.18
N MET A 409 9.36 -22.88 15.00
CA MET A 409 8.18 -23.73 14.83
C MET A 409 8.21 -24.53 13.53
N GLN A 410 8.74 -23.96 12.44
CA GLN A 410 9.02 -24.70 11.21
C GLN A 410 10.01 -25.83 11.45
N LYS A 411 11.11 -25.64 12.19
CA LYS A 411 12.05 -26.72 12.50
C LYS A 411 11.38 -27.89 13.25
N LYS A 412 10.46 -27.58 14.17
CA LYS A 412 9.70 -28.58 14.91
C LYS A 412 8.68 -29.33 14.03
N TYR A 413 8.13 -28.68 13.01
CA TYR A 413 7.11 -29.22 12.11
C TYR A 413 7.42 -28.92 10.63
N PRO A 414 8.50 -29.49 10.07
CA PRO A 414 9.07 -29.04 8.79
C PRO A 414 8.17 -29.23 7.57
N ASN A 415 7.25 -30.20 7.62
CA ASN A 415 6.29 -30.46 6.54
C ASN A 415 4.89 -29.90 6.82
N ALA A 416 4.71 -29.10 7.87
CA ALA A 416 3.43 -28.50 8.22
C ALA A 416 3.52 -26.99 8.49
N ILE A 417 4.71 -26.43 8.71
CA ILE A 417 4.91 -24.99 8.88
C ILE A 417 6.06 -24.56 7.98
N VAL A 418 5.83 -23.53 7.17
CA VAL A 418 6.86 -22.94 6.32
C VAL A 418 6.84 -21.42 6.44
N PHE A 419 8.03 -20.83 6.55
CA PHE A 419 8.28 -19.41 6.39
C PHE A 419 8.94 -19.15 5.03
N LEU A 420 8.18 -18.61 4.08
CA LEU A 420 8.69 -18.18 2.78
C LEU A 420 9.43 -16.84 2.94
N GLN A 421 10.76 -16.89 2.85
CA GLN A 421 11.64 -15.75 3.06
C GLN A 421 11.56 -14.72 1.91
N ASN A 422 11.94 -13.47 2.21
CA ASN A 422 11.99 -12.34 1.27
C ASN A 422 10.66 -12.08 0.52
N TYR A 423 9.56 -11.90 1.27
CA TYR A 423 8.24 -11.57 0.72
C TYR A 423 8.28 -10.47 -0.36
N ASP A 424 7.63 -10.73 -1.49
CA ASP A 424 7.45 -9.82 -2.61
C ASP A 424 6.07 -10.01 -3.26
N MET A 425 5.83 -9.33 -4.38
CA MET A 425 4.55 -9.43 -5.11
C MET A 425 4.27 -10.83 -5.65
N GLU A 426 5.29 -11.56 -6.10
CA GLU A 426 5.12 -12.91 -6.66
C GLU A 426 4.72 -13.92 -5.58
N ILE A 427 5.46 -13.93 -4.46
CA ILE A 427 5.10 -14.73 -3.28
C ILE A 427 3.71 -14.31 -2.78
N GLY A 428 3.43 -13.00 -2.73
CA GLY A 428 2.12 -12.48 -2.35
C GLY A 428 0.98 -13.02 -3.21
N ALA A 429 1.16 -13.06 -4.53
CA ALA A 429 0.18 -13.61 -5.45
C ALA A 429 0.00 -15.13 -5.22
N LEU A 430 1.09 -15.89 -5.13
CA LEU A 430 1.01 -17.34 -4.94
C LEU A 430 0.36 -17.75 -3.61
N ILE A 431 0.70 -17.08 -2.50
CA ILE A 431 0.08 -17.41 -1.21
C ILE A 431 -1.41 -17.01 -1.23
N THR A 432 -1.75 -15.80 -1.67
CA THR A 432 -3.17 -15.35 -1.67
C THR A 432 -4.05 -16.09 -2.68
N ARG A 433 -3.47 -16.80 -3.65
CA ARG A 433 -4.19 -17.68 -4.59
C ARG A 433 -4.27 -19.13 -4.13
N GLY A 434 -3.28 -19.61 -3.38
CA GLY A 434 -3.04 -21.04 -3.17
C GLY A 434 -3.35 -21.57 -1.76
N CYS A 435 -3.44 -20.72 -0.74
CA CYS A 435 -3.88 -21.19 0.58
C CYS A 435 -5.41 -21.33 0.63
N ASP A 436 -5.95 -22.21 1.46
CA ASP A 436 -7.40 -22.41 1.57
C ASP A 436 -8.07 -21.35 2.47
N VAL A 437 -7.34 -20.93 3.50
CA VAL A 437 -7.78 -19.90 4.46
C VAL A 437 -6.73 -18.81 4.57
N TRP A 438 -7.16 -17.56 4.50
CA TRP A 438 -6.33 -16.39 4.76
C TRP A 438 -6.54 -15.90 6.20
N LEU A 439 -5.51 -16.03 7.03
CA LEU A 439 -5.55 -15.61 8.43
C LEU A 439 -5.18 -14.13 8.55
N ASN A 440 -6.06 -13.36 9.20
CA ASN A 440 -5.79 -11.95 9.49
C ASN A 440 -6.24 -11.56 10.89
N ASN A 441 -5.28 -11.39 11.79
CA ASN A 441 -5.53 -11.23 13.21
C ASN A 441 -4.86 -9.97 13.80
N PRO A 442 -4.96 -8.79 13.18
CA PRO A 442 -4.40 -7.57 13.74
C PRO A 442 -5.11 -7.23 15.06
N GLN A 443 -4.42 -6.51 15.92
CA GLN A 443 -4.99 -5.95 17.12
C GLN A 443 -5.90 -4.78 16.76
N ARG A 444 -7.19 -4.88 17.08
CA ARG A 444 -8.19 -3.86 16.78
C ARG A 444 -8.01 -2.60 17.65
N PRO A 445 -8.15 -1.36 17.13
CA PRO A 445 -8.43 -0.97 15.74
C PRO A 445 -7.16 -0.51 14.97
N LYS A 446 -6.06 -1.27 15.06
CA LYS A 446 -4.75 -0.88 14.50
C LYS A 446 -4.60 -1.30 13.03
N GLU A 447 -5.62 -1.87 12.40
CA GLU A 447 -5.69 -2.08 10.96
C GLU A 447 -6.51 -0.99 10.27
N ALA A 448 -5.89 -0.22 9.38
CA ALA A 448 -6.62 0.77 8.59
C ALA A 448 -7.46 0.13 7.47
N CYS A 449 -7.00 -0.95 6.85
CA CYS A 449 -7.72 -1.62 5.77
C CYS A 449 -7.31 -3.10 5.65
N GLY A 450 -6.28 -3.42 4.85
CA GLY A 450 -5.76 -4.77 4.67
C GLY A 450 -6.10 -5.41 3.31
N THR A 451 -5.53 -4.89 2.23
CA THR A 451 -5.81 -5.35 0.85
C THR A 451 -5.42 -6.80 0.57
N SER A 452 -4.57 -7.44 1.39
CA SER A 452 -4.23 -8.85 1.22
C SER A 452 -5.42 -9.79 1.42
N GLY A 453 -6.34 -9.47 2.35
CA GLY A 453 -7.56 -10.23 2.54
C GLY A 453 -8.50 -10.13 1.34
N MET A 454 -8.54 -8.95 0.68
CA MET A 454 -9.31 -8.74 -0.55
C MET A 454 -8.75 -9.58 -1.70
N LYS A 455 -7.41 -9.62 -1.86
CA LYS A 455 -6.74 -10.48 -2.86
C LYS A 455 -7.05 -11.95 -2.67
N ALA A 456 -7.00 -12.41 -1.42
CA ALA A 456 -7.36 -13.78 -1.08
C ALA A 456 -8.81 -14.08 -1.43
N ALA A 457 -9.75 -13.23 -1.00
CA ALA A 457 -11.18 -13.41 -1.27
C ALA A 457 -11.51 -13.48 -2.76
N MET A 458 -10.88 -12.61 -3.57
CA MET A 458 -11.04 -12.60 -5.03
C MET A 458 -10.54 -13.87 -5.71
N ASN A 459 -9.67 -14.66 -5.06
CA ASN A 459 -9.20 -15.96 -5.56
C ASN A 459 -9.95 -17.13 -4.91
N GLY A 460 -11.11 -16.89 -4.29
CA GLY A 460 -11.89 -17.93 -3.61
C GLY A 460 -11.30 -18.39 -2.28
N VAL A 461 -10.20 -17.80 -1.81
CA VAL A 461 -9.62 -18.11 -0.50
C VAL A 461 -10.48 -17.50 0.60
N LEU A 462 -10.82 -18.30 1.61
CA LEU A 462 -11.75 -17.87 2.65
C LEU A 462 -11.00 -17.10 3.75
N ASN A 463 -11.51 -15.92 4.12
CA ASN A 463 -10.90 -15.13 5.18
C ASN A 463 -11.30 -15.69 6.55
N LEU A 464 -10.33 -15.82 7.45
CA LEU A 464 -10.52 -16.01 8.89
C LEU A 464 -9.88 -14.80 9.57
N SER A 465 -10.70 -13.80 9.90
CA SER A 465 -10.19 -12.47 10.24
C SER A 465 -10.89 -11.83 11.43
N ILE A 466 -10.12 -11.07 12.22
CA ILE A 466 -10.66 -10.12 13.19
C ILE A 466 -11.50 -9.08 12.46
N LEU A 467 -12.57 -8.60 13.10
CA LEU A 467 -13.44 -7.50 12.62
C LEU A 467 -12.74 -6.13 12.76
N ASP A 468 -11.65 -5.96 12.02
CA ASP A 468 -10.88 -4.72 11.89
C ASP A 468 -10.49 -4.45 10.43
N GLY A 469 -10.09 -3.21 10.12
CA GLY A 469 -9.76 -2.79 8.76
C GLY A 469 -10.95 -2.90 7.80
N TRP A 470 -10.77 -3.61 6.68
CA TRP A 470 -11.81 -3.78 5.64
C TRP A 470 -12.83 -4.86 5.99
N TRP A 471 -12.47 -5.83 6.84
CA TRP A 471 -13.28 -7.02 7.04
C TRP A 471 -14.67 -6.74 7.61
N PRO A 472 -14.89 -5.75 8.50
CA PRO A 472 -16.23 -5.32 8.91
C PRO A 472 -17.16 -4.89 7.77
N GLU A 473 -16.61 -4.39 6.65
CA GLU A 473 -17.40 -3.97 5.48
C GLU A 473 -17.85 -5.17 4.62
N ALA A 474 -17.16 -6.31 4.73
CA ALA A 474 -17.33 -7.45 3.83
C ALA A 474 -17.84 -8.73 4.51
N CYS A 475 -17.55 -8.92 5.80
CA CYS A 475 -17.72 -10.18 6.49
C CYS A 475 -19.19 -10.60 6.60
N GLN A 476 -19.51 -11.76 6.01
CA GLN A 476 -20.73 -12.50 6.24
C GLN A 476 -20.33 -13.84 6.85
N HIS A 477 -20.32 -13.91 8.19
CA HIS A 477 -19.80 -15.05 8.93
C HIS A 477 -20.49 -16.36 8.50
N GLY A 478 -19.68 -17.36 8.13
CA GLY A 478 -20.15 -18.67 7.66
C GLY A 478 -20.66 -18.68 6.21
N VAL A 479 -20.63 -17.54 5.51
CA VAL A 479 -21.07 -17.40 4.10
C VAL A 479 -19.90 -17.11 3.16
N ASN A 480 -19.06 -16.12 3.46
CA ASN A 480 -17.89 -15.74 2.64
C ASN A 480 -16.56 -15.80 3.41
N GLY A 481 -16.59 -16.31 4.63
CA GLY A 481 -15.47 -16.39 5.55
C GLY A 481 -15.95 -16.35 6.99
N TRP A 482 -15.03 -16.07 7.92
CA TRP A 482 -15.30 -16.06 9.35
C TRP A 482 -14.76 -14.81 10.03
N ALA A 483 -15.55 -14.30 10.96
CA ALA A 483 -15.10 -13.36 11.97
C ALA A 483 -14.44 -14.11 13.14
N ILE A 484 -13.27 -13.65 13.58
CA ILE A 484 -12.67 -14.07 14.85
C ILE A 484 -13.23 -13.16 15.94
N GLY A 485 -13.99 -13.74 16.87
CA GLY A 485 -14.56 -13.01 18.00
C GLY A 485 -15.66 -12.01 17.61
N ASP A 486 -15.79 -10.94 18.39
CA ASP A 486 -16.78 -9.87 18.22
C ASP A 486 -16.10 -8.51 17.94
N ALA A 487 -16.89 -7.45 17.76
CA ALA A 487 -16.40 -6.10 17.52
C ALA A 487 -16.04 -5.30 18.81
N ILE A 488 -15.96 -5.97 19.97
CA ILE A 488 -15.66 -5.34 21.27
C ILE A 488 -14.16 -5.41 21.53
N THR A 489 -13.53 -4.23 21.62
CA THR A 489 -12.12 -4.07 21.95
C THR A 489 -11.95 -3.88 23.46
N PRO A 490 -11.30 -4.81 24.18
CA PRO A 490 -10.92 -4.63 25.58
C PRO A 490 -9.98 -3.44 25.77
N LYS A 491 -9.95 -2.88 26.99
CA LYS A 491 -9.06 -1.74 27.32
C LYS A 491 -7.58 -2.12 27.34
N ARG A 492 -7.27 -3.37 27.69
CA ARG A 492 -5.90 -3.89 27.80
C ARG A 492 -5.59 -4.80 26.64
N GLU A 493 -4.43 -4.60 26.04
CA GLU A 493 -3.92 -5.35 24.90
C GLU A 493 -3.84 -6.87 25.19
N GLU A 494 -3.32 -7.25 26.35
CA GLU A 494 -3.21 -8.65 26.78
C GLU A 494 -4.58 -9.35 26.88
N GLN A 495 -5.61 -8.64 27.34
CA GLN A 495 -6.96 -9.19 27.45
C GLN A 495 -7.57 -9.41 26.07
N GLN A 496 -7.27 -8.52 25.12
CA GLN A 496 -7.66 -8.69 23.74
C GLN A 496 -6.98 -9.90 23.11
N ASP A 497 -5.68 -10.07 23.33
CA ASP A 497 -4.94 -11.21 22.77
C ASP A 497 -5.45 -12.55 23.30
N GLN A 498 -5.73 -12.66 24.60
CA GLN A 498 -6.31 -13.87 25.18
C GLN A 498 -7.71 -14.17 24.62
N LYS A 499 -8.56 -13.14 24.51
CA LYS A 499 -9.91 -13.26 23.95
C LYS A 499 -9.88 -13.70 22.49
N ASP A 500 -9.06 -13.03 21.68
CA ASP A 500 -8.97 -13.27 20.25
C ASP A 500 -8.33 -14.63 19.94
N ALA A 501 -7.32 -15.06 20.71
CA ALA A 501 -6.74 -16.39 20.60
C ALA A 501 -7.77 -17.48 20.91
N LYS A 502 -8.53 -17.33 22.00
CA LYS A 502 -9.60 -18.28 22.34
C LYS A 502 -10.64 -18.37 21.22
N ALA A 503 -11.11 -17.24 20.72
CA ALA A 503 -12.07 -17.20 19.63
C ALA A 503 -11.53 -17.81 18.33
N LEU A 504 -10.25 -17.57 18.01
CA LEU A 504 -9.58 -18.15 16.84
C LEU A 504 -9.64 -19.70 16.90
N TYR A 505 -9.27 -20.29 18.03
CA TYR A 505 -9.31 -21.74 18.20
C TYR A 505 -10.73 -22.30 18.18
N GLU A 506 -11.70 -21.61 18.80
CA GLU A 506 -13.10 -22.04 18.76
C GLU A 506 -13.63 -22.13 17.32
N ILE A 507 -13.37 -21.12 16.50
CA ILE A 507 -13.77 -21.11 15.08
C ILE A 507 -13.02 -22.18 14.27
N LEU A 508 -11.70 -22.32 14.48
CA LEU A 508 -10.91 -23.33 13.78
C LEU A 508 -11.42 -24.75 14.07
N GLU A 509 -11.62 -25.09 15.34
CA GLU A 509 -11.97 -26.44 15.79
C GLU A 509 -13.43 -26.80 15.50
N LYS A 510 -14.36 -25.85 15.62
CA LYS A 510 -15.80 -26.12 15.51
C LYS A 510 -16.36 -25.89 14.11
N GLU A 511 -15.74 -25.03 13.32
CA GLU A 511 -16.29 -24.59 12.04
C GLU A 511 -15.34 -24.86 10.87
N VAL A 512 -14.16 -24.25 10.85
CA VAL A 512 -13.28 -24.24 9.66
C VAL A 512 -12.77 -25.64 9.34
N ILE A 513 -12.12 -26.31 10.30
CA ILE A 513 -11.52 -27.63 10.10
C ILE A 513 -12.62 -28.68 9.79
N PRO A 514 -13.71 -28.80 10.58
CA PRO A 514 -14.78 -29.74 10.27
C PRO A 514 -15.39 -29.52 8.89
N LEU A 515 -15.60 -28.26 8.48
CA LEU A 515 -16.21 -27.94 7.20
C LEU A 515 -15.31 -28.37 6.03
N TYR A 516 -14.03 -27.99 6.07
CA TYR A 516 -13.06 -28.29 5.02
C TYR A 516 -12.97 -29.80 4.73
N TYR A 517 -12.96 -30.64 5.77
CA TYR A 517 -12.80 -32.09 5.61
C TYR A 517 -14.10 -32.85 5.36
N LYS A 518 -15.27 -32.30 5.70
CA LYS A 518 -16.55 -33.06 5.65
C LYS A 518 -17.54 -32.56 4.62
N ASN A 519 -17.42 -31.34 4.12
CA ASN A 519 -18.43 -30.74 3.25
C ASN A 519 -17.81 -29.85 2.15
N ASN A 520 -17.27 -30.50 1.13
CA ASN A 520 -16.68 -29.85 -0.03
C ASN A 520 -17.69 -28.98 -0.81
N GLU A 521 -18.97 -29.37 -0.85
CA GLU A 521 -20.00 -28.61 -1.56
C GLU A 521 -20.24 -27.24 -0.89
N LYS A 522 -20.38 -27.22 0.44
CA LYS A 522 -20.52 -25.97 1.19
C LYS A 522 -19.23 -25.14 1.14
N TRP A 523 -18.06 -25.78 1.18
CA TRP A 523 -16.78 -25.08 1.02
C TRP A 523 -16.72 -24.34 -0.34
N ALA A 524 -17.02 -25.04 -1.44
CA ALA A 524 -17.05 -24.45 -2.77
C ALA A 524 -18.10 -23.33 -2.91
N ALA A 525 -19.27 -23.48 -2.27
CA ALA A 525 -20.28 -22.42 -2.22
C ALA A 525 -19.76 -21.17 -1.50
N MET A 526 -19.02 -21.34 -0.39
CA MET A 526 -18.39 -20.21 0.31
C MET A 526 -17.31 -19.55 -0.53
N MET A 527 -16.49 -20.32 -1.26
CA MET A 527 -15.47 -19.78 -2.16
C MET A 527 -16.10 -18.88 -3.23
N LEU A 528 -17.19 -19.34 -3.85
CA LEU A 528 -17.93 -18.55 -4.84
C LEU A 528 -18.49 -17.27 -4.22
N LYS A 529 -19.10 -17.35 -3.02
CA LYS A 529 -19.61 -16.17 -2.31
C LYS A 529 -18.49 -15.20 -1.91
N SER A 530 -17.30 -15.69 -1.58
CA SER A 530 -16.11 -14.87 -1.33
C SER A 530 -15.76 -14.03 -2.55
N ILE A 531 -15.73 -14.64 -3.74
CA ILE A 531 -15.46 -13.94 -5.01
C ILE A 531 -16.57 -12.94 -5.33
N GLU A 532 -17.84 -13.37 -5.32
CA GLU A 532 -18.99 -12.53 -5.67
C GLU A 532 -19.10 -11.27 -4.80
N THR A 533 -18.89 -11.42 -3.49
CA THR A 533 -19.00 -10.30 -2.55
C THR A 533 -17.79 -9.36 -2.58
N THR A 534 -16.70 -9.72 -3.28
CA THR A 534 -15.46 -8.94 -3.27
C THR A 534 -14.98 -8.41 -4.62
N LYS A 535 -15.19 -9.17 -5.71
CA LYS A 535 -14.63 -8.88 -7.06
C LYS A 535 -14.90 -7.44 -7.52
N GLU A 536 -16.14 -6.98 -7.44
CA GLU A 536 -16.50 -5.61 -7.84
C GLU A 536 -16.35 -4.62 -6.68
N ALA A 537 -16.93 -4.95 -5.53
CA ALA A 537 -17.05 -4.08 -4.37
C ALA A 537 -15.70 -3.63 -3.81
N PHE A 538 -14.63 -4.41 -3.98
CA PHE A 538 -13.28 -4.10 -3.51
C PHE A 538 -12.26 -4.05 -4.66
N SER A 539 -12.71 -3.79 -5.90
CA SER A 539 -11.82 -3.56 -7.03
C SER A 539 -11.13 -2.20 -6.97
N ALA A 540 -9.91 -2.13 -7.52
CA ALA A 540 -9.20 -0.87 -7.70
C ALA A 540 -9.91 0.05 -8.71
N GLU A 541 -10.60 -0.52 -9.71
CA GLU A 541 -11.45 0.23 -10.65
C GLU A 541 -12.55 1.01 -9.92
N ARG A 542 -13.30 0.35 -9.03
CA ARG A 542 -14.29 1.00 -8.16
C ARG A 542 -13.65 2.11 -7.34
N MET A 543 -12.51 1.83 -6.71
CA MET A 543 -11.77 2.78 -5.88
C MET A 543 -11.37 4.04 -6.68
N VAL A 544 -10.74 3.91 -7.85
CA VAL A 544 -10.30 5.08 -8.64
C VAL A 544 -11.47 5.89 -9.19
N ASN A 545 -12.58 5.24 -9.52
CA ASN A 545 -13.83 5.91 -9.90
C ASN A 545 -14.44 6.70 -8.72
N GLU A 546 -14.37 6.18 -7.50
CA GLU A 546 -14.75 6.93 -6.31
C GLU A 546 -13.82 8.13 -6.06
N TYR A 547 -12.50 7.97 -6.20
CA TYR A 547 -11.56 9.09 -6.12
C TYR A 547 -11.89 10.17 -7.15
N TRP A 548 -12.13 9.79 -8.40
CA TRP A 548 -12.53 10.71 -9.45
C TRP A 548 -13.77 11.51 -9.08
N ASN A 549 -14.84 10.82 -8.64
CA ASN A 549 -16.12 11.46 -8.35
C ASN A 549 -16.13 12.25 -7.04
N LYS A 550 -15.45 11.76 -5.99
CA LYS A 550 -15.53 12.32 -4.63
C LYS A 550 -14.37 13.27 -4.31
N MET A 551 -13.20 13.11 -4.93
CA MET A 551 -11.97 13.87 -4.60
C MET A 551 -11.51 14.80 -5.71
N TYR A 552 -11.49 14.33 -6.96
CA TYR A 552 -10.83 15.04 -8.06
C TYR A 552 -11.76 15.94 -8.86
N LYS A 553 -12.99 15.51 -9.15
CA LYS A 553 -13.95 16.33 -9.90
C LYS A 553 -14.15 17.68 -9.21
N PRO A 554 -13.96 18.80 -9.92
CA PRO A 554 -14.40 20.10 -9.42
C PRO A 554 -15.91 20.01 -9.15
N LYS A 555 -16.39 20.51 -8.01
CA LYS A 555 -17.83 20.73 -7.85
C LYS A 555 -18.25 21.67 -8.99
N LYS A 556 -19.14 21.23 -9.87
CA LYS A 556 -19.81 22.14 -10.82
C LYS A 556 -20.41 23.29 -9.99
N GLY A 557 -19.96 24.51 -10.24
CA GLY A 557 -20.46 25.71 -9.59
C GLY A 557 -19.51 26.30 -8.54
N ARG A 558 -18.53 27.08 -9.01
CA ARG A 558 -18.43 28.53 -8.75
C ARG A 558 -17.80 29.13 -10.00
N GLY A 559 -18.65 29.44 -10.98
CA GLY A 559 -18.30 30.43 -11.97
C GLY A 559 -18.05 31.73 -11.21
N LEU A 560 -16.86 32.30 -11.37
CA LEU A 560 -16.71 33.74 -11.23
C LEU A 560 -17.43 34.32 -12.45
N VAL A 561 -18.53 35.02 -12.20
CA VAL A 561 -18.99 36.09 -13.11
C VAL A 561 -17.97 37.22 -12.99
#